data_AF-A0A530JSZ9-F1
#
_entry.id   AF-A0A530JSZ9-F1
#
_cell.length_a   1.000
_cell.length_b   1.000
_cell.length_c   1.000
_cell.angle_alpha   90.00
_cell.angle_beta   90.00
_cell.angle_gamma   90.00
#
_symmetry.space_group_name_H-M   'P 1'
#
loop_
_entity.id
_entity.type
_entity.pdbx_description
1 polymer ?
#
loop_
_entity_poly.entity_id
_entity_poly.type
_entity_poly.pdbx_seq_one_letter_code
_entity_poly.pdbx_strand_id
1 'polypeptide(L)' 'KHTEALGKRAKAIRFKDTSSRWGSCTSEGNLSFSWRIMMAPAPVINYLVAHEVAHLKEMNHGPKFWKLCEKLCP' A
#
# COMPACT_ATOMS: atom_id res chain seq x y z
N LYS A 1 -11.04 -1.80 4.19
CA LYS A 1 -10.73 -3.15 3.65
C LYS A 1 -9.32 -3.63 4.02
N HIS A 2 -8.24 -3.19 3.35
CA HIS A 2 -6.92 -3.82 3.55
C HIS A 2 -6.33 -3.62 4.95
N THR A 3 -6.41 -2.41 5.52
CA THR A 3 -5.97 -2.11 6.89
C THR A 3 -6.72 -2.89 7.95
N GLU A 4 -8.02 -3.08 7.72
CA GLU A 4 -8.91 -3.89 8.55
C GLU A 4 -8.54 -5.38 8.47
N ALA A 5 -8.37 -5.92 7.26
CA ALA A 5 -7.92 -7.30 7.05
C ALA A 5 -6.52 -7.57 7.65
N LEU A 6 -5.66 -6.55 7.71
CA LEU A 6 -4.35 -6.60 8.36
C LEU A 6 -4.42 -6.45 9.89
N GLY A 7 -5.50 -5.86 10.43
CA GLY A 7 -5.61 -5.46 11.82
C GLY A 7 -4.68 -4.31 12.22
N LYS A 8 -4.21 -3.50 11.25
CA LYS A 8 -3.34 -2.33 11.49
C LYS A 8 -3.88 -1.10 10.79
N ARG A 9 -3.86 0.04 11.48
CA ARG A 9 -4.25 1.34 10.91
C ARG A 9 -3.05 2.07 10.33
N ALA A 10 -3.25 2.71 9.18
CA ALA A 10 -2.30 3.71 8.69
C ALA A 10 -2.36 4.95 9.59
N LYS A 11 -1.22 5.56 9.87
CA LYS A 11 -1.12 6.79 10.65
C LYS A 11 -1.65 8.00 9.87
N ALA A 12 -1.35 8.04 8.58
CA ALA A 12 -1.83 9.06 7.66
C ALA A 12 -1.90 8.48 6.25
N ILE A 13 -2.77 9.06 5.42
CA ILE A 13 -2.87 8.77 3.98
C ILE A 13 -2.71 10.10 3.25
N ARG A 14 -1.81 10.14 2.27
CA ARG A 14 -1.48 11.35 1.52
C ARG A 14 -1.53 11.07 0.02
N PHE A 15 -1.99 12.04 -0.74
CA PHE A 15 -1.87 12.06 -2.19
C PHE A 15 -0.89 13.16 -2.58
N LYS A 16 0.05 12.84 -3.47
CA LYS A 16 1.15 13.72 -3.86
C LYS A 16 1.35 13.69 -5.37
N ASP A 17 2.01 14.71 -5.91
CA ASP A 17 2.38 14.77 -7.32
C ASP A 17 3.77 14.16 -7.57
N THR A 18 3.96 12.89 -7.20
CA THR A 18 5.27 12.20 -7.38
C THR A 18 5.35 11.50 -8.72
N SER A 19 6.53 11.57 -9.35
CA SER A 19 6.85 10.91 -10.62
C SER A 19 7.71 9.65 -10.48
N SER A 20 8.40 9.47 -9.35
CA SER A 20 9.33 8.35 -9.14
C SER A 20 8.67 7.09 -8.58
N ARG A 21 7.48 7.21 -7.99
CA ARG A 21 6.77 6.09 -7.35
C ARG A 21 5.26 6.31 -7.33
N TRP A 22 4.52 5.20 -7.42
CA TRP A 22 3.07 5.20 -7.33
C TRP A 22 2.57 5.18 -5.88
N GLY A 23 3.32 4.53 -4.98
CA GLY A 23 3.01 4.38 -3.56
C GLY A 23 4.28 4.38 -2.70
N SER A 24 4.11 4.60 -1.40
CA SER A 24 5.13 4.36 -0.38
C SER A 24 4.53 4.29 1.01
N CYS A 25 5.20 3.56 1.91
CA CYS A 25 4.93 3.52 3.33
C CYS A 25 6.19 3.89 4.11
N THR A 26 6.08 4.74 5.14
CA THR A 26 7.17 5.00 6.08
C THR A 26 7.11 4.03 7.28
N SER A 27 8.19 3.88 8.01
CA SER A 27 8.26 3.07 9.25
C SER A 27 7.28 3.52 10.33
N GLU A 28 6.88 4.80 10.32
CA GLU A 28 5.88 5.36 11.24
C GLU A 28 4.44 5.11 10.76
N GLY A 29 4.25 4.41 9.64
CA GLY A 29 2.95 4.02 9.10
C GLY A 29 2.24 5.09 8.29
N ASN A 30 2.97 6.05 7.70
CA ASN A 30 2.38 7.01 6.77
C ASN A 30 2.36 6.43 5.35
N LEU A 31 1.19 6.38 4.74
CA LEU A 31 1.02 5.96 3.34
C LEU A 31 0.97 7.20 2.45
N SER A 32 1.68 7.17 1.33
CA SER A 32 1.65 8.22 0.31
C SER A 32 1.46 7.61 -1.08
N PHE A 33 0.55 8.17 -1.86
CA PHE A 33 0.26 7.73 -3.24
C PHE A 33 0.45 8.88 -4.22
N SER A 34 0.86 8.57 -5.45
CA SER A 34 0.77 9.53 -6.56
C SER A 34 -0.69 9.73 -6.95
N TRP A 35 -1.18 10.96 -7.05
CA TRP A 35 -2.59 11.22 -7.41
C TRP A 35 -2.95 10.63 -8.79
N ARG A 36 -1.96 10.52 -9.69
CA ARG A 36 -2.12 9.93 -11.02
C ARG A 36 -2.58 8.46 -10.99
N ILE A 37 -2.42 7.76 -9.86
CA ILE A 37 -2.90 6.37 -9.74
C ILE A 37 -4.42 6.26 -9.94
N MET A 38 -5.17 7.34 -9.74
CA MET A 38 -6.61 7.38 -10.00
C MET A 38 -6.98 7.12 -11.47
N MET A 39 -6.02 7.25 -12.39
CA MET A 39 -6.21 6.96 -13.82
C MET A 39 -5.98 5.48 -14.16
N ALA A 40 -5.47 4.68 -13.22
CA ALA A 40 -5.23 3.26 -13.44
C ALA A 40 -6.53 2.45 -13.33
N PRO A 41 -6.61 1.25 -13.95
CA PRO A 41 -7.72 0.33 -13.73
C PRO A 41 -7.90 0.00 -12.25
N ALA A 42 -9.15 -0.17 -11.81
CA ALA A 42 -9.47 -0.45 -10.41
C ALA A 42 -8.68 -1.62 -9.77
N PRO A 43 -8.40 -2.74 -10.47
CA PRO A 43 -7.58 -3.82 -9.91
C PRO A 43 -6.14 -3.38 -9.59
N VAL A 44 -5.55 -2.52 -10.42
CA VAL A 44 -4.19 -1.99 -10.22
C VAL A 44 -4.15 -1.08 -8.99
N ILE A 45 -5.16 -0.21 -8.84
CA ILE A 45 -5.31 0.65 -7.66
C ILE A 45 -5.43 -0.22 -6.41
N ASN A 46 -6.32 -1.23 -6.44
CA ASN A 46 -6.58 -2.10 -5.30
C ASN A 46 -5.32 -2.87 -4.86
N TYR A 47 -4.53 -3.37 -5.81
CA TYR A 47 -3.27 -4.05 -5.53
C TYR A 47 -2.21 -3.09 -4.96
N LEU A 48 -2.04 -1.90 -5.53
CA LEU A 48 -1.10 -0.92 -5.00
C LEU A 48 -1.44 -0.54 -3.54
N VAL A 49 -2.72 -0.33 -3.23
CA VAL A 49 -3.13 -0.06 -1.84
C VAL A 49 -2.83 -1.25 -0.94
N ALA A 50 -3.04 -2.48 -1.40
CA ALA A 50 -2.67 -3.69 -0.63
C ALA A 50 -1.15 -3.77 -0.39
N HIS A 51 -0.34 -3.45 -1.40
CA HIS A 51 1.12 -3.40 -1.32
C HIS A 51 1.60 -2.42 -0.24
N GLU A 52 1.10 -1.18 -0.28
CA GLU A 52 1.51 -0.16 0.70
C GLU A 52 0.99 -0.47 2.11
N VAL A 53 -0.19 -1.11 2.23
CA VAL A 53 -0.70 -1.58 3.52
C VAL A 53 0.14 -2.74 4.08
N ALA A 54 0.65 -3.65 3.24
CA ALA A 54 1.51 -4.74 3.68
C ALA A 54 2.79 -4.22 4.37
N HIS A 55 3.30 -3.07 3.94
CA HIS A 55 4.43 -2.41 4.60
C HIS A 55 4.17 -1.97 6.04
N LEU A 56 2.91 -1.79 6.47
CA LEU A 56 2.59 -1.55 7.89
C LEU A 56 3.01 -2.72 8.79
N LYS A 57 3.28 -3.90 8.23
CA LYS A 57 3.76 -5.08 8.96
C LYS A 57 5.14 -5.54 8.50
N GLU A 58 5.42 -5.50 7.20
CA GLU A 58 6.66 -6.00 6.62
C GLU A 58 7.32 -4.92 5.75
N MET A 59 8.32 -4.21 6.27
CA MET A 59 8.95 -3.08 5.57
C MET A 59 9.82 -3.49 4.37
N ASN A 60 10.22 -4.76 4.30
CA ASN A 60 11.06 -5.30 3.23
C ASN A 60 10.26 -6.26 2.35
N HIS A 61 10.53 -6.30 1.04
CA HIS A 61 9.87 -7.16 0.05
C HIS A 61 10.28 -8.64 0.09
N GLY A 62 10.42 -9.21 1.29
CA GLY A 62 10.74 -10.63 1.49
C GLY A 62 9.52 -11.56 1.37
N PRO A 63 9.69 -12.88 1.60
CA PRO A 63 8.60 -13.86 1.44
C PRO A 63 7.37 -13.56 2.30
N LYS A 64 7.55 -13.04 3.52
CA LYS A 64 6.44 -12.65 4.40
C LYS A 64 5.61 -11.50 3.84
N PHE A 65 6.25 -10.55 3.16
CA PHE A 65 5.59 -9.43 2.51
C PHE A 65 4.71 -9.91 1.35
N TRP A 66 5.25 -10.74 0.46
CA TRP A 66 4.49 -11.24 -0.70
C TRP A 66 3.30 -12.12 -0.30
N LYS A 67 3.50 -12.99 0.71
CA LYS A 67 2.39 -13.76 1.30
C LYS A 67 1.29 -12.86 1.85
N LEU A 68 1.66 -11.69 2.39
CA LEU A 68 0.69 -10.73 2.90
C LEU A 68 -0.05 -10.01 1.77
N CYS A 69 0.65 -9.62 0.69
CA CYS A 69 0.03 -9.03 -0.49
C CYS A 69 -1.02 -9.97 -1.11
N GLU A 70 -0.68 -11.26 -1.30
CA GLU A 70 -1.62 -12.29 -1.80
C GLU A 70 -2.84 -12.44 -0.88
N LYS A 71 -2.64 -12.42 0.45
CA LYS A 71 -3.76 -12.49 1.39
C LYS A 71 -4.68 -11.27 1.31
N LEU A 72 -4.10 -10.08 1.16
CA LEU A 72 -4.86 -8.81 1.12
C LEU A 72 -5.57 -8.60 -0.22
N CYS A 73 -4.96 -9.03 -1.31
CA CYS A 73 -5.49 -8.95 -2.67
C CYS A 73 -5.24 -10.27 -3.41
N PRO A 74 -6.13 -11.27 -3.24
CA PRO A 74 -6.09 -12.53 -3.97
C PRO A 74 -6.37 -12.37 -5.47
#